data_AF-A0A0F9GVZ7-F1
#
_entry.id   AF-A0A0F9GVZ7-F1
#
_cell.length_a   1.000
_cell.length_b   1.000
_cell.length_c   1.000
_cell.angle_alpha   90.00
_cell.angle_beta   90.00
_cell.angle_gamma   90.00
#
_symmetry.space_group_name_H-M   'P 1'
#
loop_
_entity.id
_entity.type
_entity.pdbx_description
1 polymer ?
#
loop_
_entity_poly.entity_id
_entity_poly.type
_entity_poly.pdbx_seq_one_letter_code
_entity_poly.pdbx_strand_id
1 'polypeptide(L)'
;MHDNTRSKTVKRRCSPEIEVYVTGYARNSHVSATAIALETQREFEDSPSTRTVQEMVGEVRSQSQSRPWRLRDADADDAAVILGVLADQMYTSGGKITEISQVDAEWIIRLSYAGVGDLPPGFLYSLAITYQLREETDAATSDLDALIAFAPWRNETAWTRYIEAVEPTGLIPRHAAAVGDYKQLLRKLGFPGETANR
;
A
#
# COMPACT_ATOMS: atom_id res chain seq x y z
N MET A 1 -28.99 1.22 -9.50
CA MET A 1 -28.21 2.20 -10.30
C MET A 1 -26.90 2.42 -9.57
N HIS A 2 -25.83 1.76 -10.01
CA HIS A 2 -24.47 2.05 -9.51
C HIS A 2 -23.84 3.03 -10.48
N ASP A 3 -23.59 4.25 -9.99
CA ASP A 3 -22.88 5.27 -10.73
C ASP A 3 -21.40 4.87 -10.75
N ASN A 4 -20.97 4.35 -11.90
CA ASN A 4 -19.63 3.86 -12.13
C ASN A 4 -18.76 5.05 -12.56
N THR A 5 -18.43 5.92 -11.61
CA THR A 5 -17.39 6.94 -11.78
C THR A 5 -16.03 6.23 -11.73
N ARG A 6 -15.70 5.49 -12.81
CA ARG A 6 -14.31 5.18 -13.12
C ARG A 6 -13.59 6.51 -13.22
N SER A 7 -12.75 6.80 -12.23
CA SER A 7 -11.84 7.93 -12.28
C SER A 7 -11.07 7.83 -13.58
N LYS A 8 -11.19 8.82 -14.47
CA LYS A 8 -10.44 8.85 -15.73
C LYS A 8 -8.97 9.00 -15.36
N THR A 9 -8.23 7.89 -15.34
CA THR A 9 -6.78 7.91 -15.17
C THR A 9 -6.20 8.72 -16.33
N VAL A 10 -5.73 9.93 -16.04
CA VAL A 10 -5.02 10.75 -17.02
C VAL A 10 -3.75 9.99 -17.35
N LYS A 11 -3.61 9.49 -18.58
CA LYS A 11 -2.44 8.73 -19.01
C LYS A 11 -1.19 9.62 -18.90
N ARG A 12 -0.43 9.50 -17.81
CA ARG A 12 0.73 10.34 -17.52
C ARG A 12 1.97 9.84 -18.28
N ARG A 13 2.94 10.72 -18.50
CA ARG A 13 4.24 10.38 -19.11
C ARG A 13 5.23 9.84 -18.05
N CYS A 14 4.77 8.91 -17.22
CA CYS A 14 5.62 8.17 -16.28
C CYS A 14 5.17 6.70 -16.28
N SER A 15 6.03 5.80 -15.82
CA SER A 15 5.67 4.39 -15.73
C SER A 15 4.52 4.18 -14.72
N PRO A 16 3.66 3.16 -14.92
CA PRO A 16 2.61 2.82 -13.93
C PRO A 16 3.18 2.55 -12.53
N GLU A 17 4.40 2.02 -12.47
CA GLU A 17 5.12 1.74 -11.22
C GLU A 17 5.42 3.02 -10.43
N ILE A 18 5.90 4.08 -11.09
CA ILE A 18 6.12 5.39 -10.47
C ILE A 18 4.79 5.98 -9.99
N GLU A 19 3.71 5.81 -10.76
CA GLU A 19 2.38 6.29 -10.38
C GLU A 19 1.85 5.61 -9.12
N VAL A 20 1.98 4.29 -9.04
CA VAL A 20 1.65 3.51 -7.83
C VAL A 20 2.50 3.96 -6.65
N TYR A 21 3.81 4.17 -6.85
CA TYR A 21 4.73 4.60 -5.79
C TYR A 21 4.34 5.97 -5.22
N VAL A 22 4.18 6.99 -6.09
CA VAL A 22 3.83 8.35 -5.68
C VAL A 22 2.46 8.38 -5.00
N THR A 23 1.49 7.66 -5.58
CA THR A 23 0.12 7.62 -5.06
C THR A 23 0.05 6.90 -3.72
N GLY A 24 0.76 5.78 -3.58
CA GLY A 24 0.91 5.05 -2.32
C GLY A 24 1.50 5.95 -1.23
N TYR A 25 2.59 6.66 -1.52
CA TYR A 25 3.16 7.65 -0.58
C TYR A 25 2.20 8.78 -0.23
N ALA A 26 1.42 9.26 -1.20
CA ALA A 26 0.47 10.34 -1.00
C ALA A 26 -0.72 9.94 -0.12
N ARG A 27 -1.17 8.68 -0.22
CA ARG A 27 -2.28 8.09 0.59
C ARG A 27 -1.81 7.59 1.96
N ASN A 28 -0.62 7.01 2.05
CA ASN A 28 -0.11 6.35 3.26
C ASN A 28 0.77 7.25 4.14
N SER A 29 1.20 8.41 3.64
CA SER A 29 2.13 9.27 4.37
C SER A 29 1.68 10.72 4.47
N HIS A 30 2.05 11.32 5.60
CA HIS A 30 1.90 12.75 5.88
C HIS A 30 3.07 13.58 5.39
N VAL A 31 3.90 12.99 4.53
CA VAL A 31 5.09 13.61 3.96
C VAL A 31 4.65 14.69 2.97
N SER A 32 5.40 15.79 2.90
CA SER A 32 5.10 16.86 1.96
C SER A 32 5.25 16.37 0.51
N ALA A 33 4.49 16.94 -0.42
CA ALA A 33 4.58 16.58 -1.84
C ALA A 33 6.02 16.75 -2.39
N THR A 34 6.77 17.72 -1.87
CA THR A 34 8.19 17.93 -2.18
C THR A 34 9.08 16.79 -1.69
N ALA A 35 8.84 16.29 -0.47
CA ALA A 35 9.62 15.17 0.05
C ALA A 35 9.26 13.85 -0.66
N ILE A 36 8.00 13.66 -1.06
CA ILE A 36 7.61 12.54 -1.94
C ILE A 36 8.34 12.65 -3.29
N ALA A 37 8.42 13.85 -3.88
CA ALA A 37 9.17 14.06 -5.12
C ALA A 37 10.66 13.76 -4.99
N LEU A 38 11.30 14.20 -3.90
CA LEU A 38 12.71 13.90 -3.64
C LEU A 38 12.94 12.40 -3.51
N GLU A 39 12.06 11.70 -2.79
CA GLU A 39 12.19 10.26 -2.62
C GLU A 39 11.92 9.49 -3.92
N THR A 40 10.96 9.95 -4.73
CA THR A 40 10.70 9.38 -6.07
C THR A 40 11.90 9.56 -7.00
N GLN A 41 12.65 10.66 -6.89
CA GLN A 41 13.87 10.89 -7.67
C GLN A 41 15.06 10.05 -7.21
N ARG A 42 15.05 9.61 -5.95
CA ARG A 42 16.07 8.68 -5.43
C ARG A 42 15.80 7.25 -5.88
N GLU A 43 14.53 6.88 -5.93
CA GLU A 43 14.11 5.50 -6.23
C GLU A 43 14.11 5.20 -7.74
N PHE A 44 13.76 6.17 -8.58
CA PHE A 44 13.58 5.96 -10.02
C PHE A 44 14.54 6.83 -10.84
N GLU A 45 15.33 6.21 -11.72
CA GLU A 45 16.21 6.94 -12.65
C GLU A 45 15.41 7.78 -13.65
N ASP A 46 14.27 7.26 -14.12
CA ASP A 46 13.33 7.93 -15.04
C ASP A 46 12.23 8.71 -14.31
N SER A 47 12.53 9.19 -13.10
CA SER A 47 11.58 9.93 -12.26
C SER A 47 11.00 11.16 -12.97
N PRO A 48 9.68 11.40 -12.89
CA PRO A 48 9.06 12.59 -13.44
C PRO A 48 9.52 13.85 -12.69
N SER A 49 9.27 15.01 -13.29
CA SER A 49 9.66 16.28 -12.67
C SER A 49 9.01 16.47 -11.29
N THR A 50 9.67 17.22 -10.39
CA THR A 50 9.13 17.57 -9.07
C THR A 50 7.72 18.15 -9.17
N ARG A 51 7.47 18.99 -10.18
CA ARG A 51 6.15 19.57 -10.44
C ARG A 51 5.11 18.49 -10.74
N THR A 52 5.45 17.53 -11.60
CA THR A 52 4.56 16.41 -11.94
C THR A 52 4.23 15.56 -10.73
N VAL A 53 5.22 15.23 -9.89
CA VAL A 53 4.95 14.50 -8.63
C VAL A 53 4.04 15.32 -7.70
N GLN A 54 4.26 16.62 -7.57
CA GLN A 54 3.40 17.48 -6.75
C GLN A 54 1.96 17.56 -7.28
N GLU A 55 1.78 17.63 -8.60
CA GLU A 55 0.46 17.57 -9.25
C GLU A 55 -0.22 16.23 -8.95
N MET A 56 0.49 15.10 -9.09
CA MET A 56 -0.02 13.76 -8.75
C MET A 56 -0.46 13.67 -7.27
N VAL A 57 0.39 14.13 -6.34
CA VAL A 57 0.07 14.13 -4.91
C VAL A 57 -1.16 14.99 -4.62
N GLY A 58 -1.26 16.17 -5.26
CA GLY A 58 -2.41 17.05 -5.13
C GLY A 58 -3.71 16.40 -5.63
N GLU A 59 -3.65 15.77 -6.81
CA GLU A 59 -4.77 15.03 -7.39
C GLU A 59 -5.23 13.90 -6.48
N VAL A 60 -4.31 13.06 -6.01
CA VAL A 60 -4.62 11.92 -5.13
C VAL A 60 -5.29 12.38 -3.84
N ARG A 61 -4.72 13.40 -3.18
CA ARG A 61 -5.29 13.95 -1.94
C ARG A 61 -6.64 14.59 -2.18
N SER A 62 -6.86 15.19 -3.34
CA SER A 62 -8.14 15.75 -3.74
C SER A 62 -9.18 14.71 -4.18
N GLN A 63 -8.76 13.54 -4.69
CA GLN A 63 -9.62 12.49 -5.25
C GLN A 63 -10.03 11.42 -4.24
N SER A 64 -9.40 11.34 -3.06
CA SER A 64 -9.82 10.42 -1.98
C SER A 64 -11.21 10.72 -1.36
N GLN A 65 -12.08 11.42 -2.09
CA GLN A 65 -13.45 11.80 -1.71
C GLN A 65 -14.45 10.63 -1.75
N SER A 66 -14.01 9.39 -1.51
CA SER A 66 -14.98 8.35 -1.19
C SER A 66 -15.61 8.68 0.18
N ARG A 67 -16.88 8.31 0.38
CA ARG A 67 -17.56 8.55 1.65
C ARG A 67 -16.73 7.92 2.78
N PRO A 68 -16.58 8.59 3.94
CA PRO A 68 -15.97 7.96 5.11
C PRO A 68 -16.73 6.70 5.53
N TRP A 69 -16.01 5.63 5.82
CA TRP A 69 -16.57 4.42 6.40
C TRP A 69 -17.22 4.74 7.75
N ARG A 70 -18.33 4.07 8.08
CA ARG A 70 -19.03 4.23 9.36
C ARG A 70 -19.23 2.87 10.01
N LEU A 71 -19.04 2.83 11.33
CA LEU A 71 -19.21 1.62 12.15
C LEU A 71 -20.55 0.90 11.93
N ARG A 72 -21.64 1.66 11.71
CA ARG A 72 -22.98 1.10 11.50
C ARG A 72 -23.13 0.31 10.19
N ASP A 73 -22.22 0.50 9.25
CA ASP A 73 -22.28 -0.08 7.91
C ASP A 73 -21.52 -1.43 7.83
N ALA A 74 -20.97 -1.93 8.95
CA ALA A 74 -20.17 -3.16 9.03
C ALA A 74 -20.67 -4.10 10.14
N ASP A 75 -20.35 -5.39 10.02
CA ASP A 75 -20.50 -6.33 11.12
C ASP A 75 -19.37 -6.18 12.16
N ALA A 76 -19.45 -6.96 13.25
CA ALA A 76 -18.52 -6.84 14.36
C ALA A 76 -17.07 -7.21 13.99
N ASP A 77 -16.88 -8.19 13.10
CA ASP A 77 -15.56 -8.69 12.73
C ASP A 77 -14.89 -7.71 11.75
N ASP A 78 -15.63 -7.25 10.74
CA ASP A 78 -15.19 -6.22 9.80
C ASP A 78 -14.85 -4.91 10.53
N ALA A 79 -15.70 -4.51 11.49
CA ALA A 79 -15.47 -3.33 12.31
C ALA A 79 -14.19 -3.43 13.14
N ALA A 80 -13.90 -4.58 13.74
CA ALA A 80 -12.70 -4.78 14.55
C ALA A 80 -11.42 -4.59 13.71
N VAL A 81 -11.40 -5.14 12.49
CA VAL A 81 -10.27 -4.99 11.56
C VAL A 81 -10.07 -3.52 11.18
N ILE A 82 -11.14 -2.83 10.76
CA ILE A 82 -11.05 -1.44 10.31
C ILE A 82 -10.66 -0.50 11.46
N LEU A 83 -11.21 -0.70 12.66
CA LEU A 83 -10.84 0.10 13.82
C LEU A 83 -9.39 -0.11 14.24
N GLY A 84 -8.86 -1.34 14.12
CA GLY A 84 -7.45 -1.63 14.32
C GLY A 84 -6.55 -0.87 13.34
N VAL A 85 -6.93 -0.84 12.07
CA VAL A 85 -6.23 -0.04 11.04
C VAL A 85 -6.32 1.46 11.33
N LEU A 86 -7.51 1.97 11.64
CA LEU A 86 -7.70 3.39 11.94
C LEU A 86 -6.86 3.82 13.15
N ALA A 87 -6.82 3.01 14.21
CA ALA A 87 -6.00 3.30 15.39
C ALA A 87 -4.50 3.40 15.06
N ASP A 88 -3.98 2.46 14.25
CA ASP A 88 -2.59 2.49 13.80
C ASP A 88 -2.30 3.70 12.89
N GLN A 89 -3.21 4.04 11.97
CA GLN A 89 -3.07 5.22 11.12
C GLN A 89 -3.12 6.52 11.92
N MET A 90 -4.02 6.63 12.91
CA MET A 90 -4.07 7.78 13.82
C MET A 90 -2.77 7.91 14.61
N TYR A 91 -2.24 6.80 15.13
CA TYR A 91 -1.00 6.81 15.91
C TYR A 91 0.22 7.21 15.06
N THR A 92 0.43 6.52 13.94
CA THR A 92 1.61 6.74 13.07
C THR A 92 1.57 8.08 12.36
N SER A 93 0.38 8.63 12.11
CA SER A 93 0.21 9.97 11.52
C SER A 93 0.30 11.13 12.51
N GLY A 94 0.33 10.86 13.83
CA GLY A 94 0.18 11.90 14.85
C GLY A 94 -1.21 12.56 14.82
N GLY A 95 -2.26 11.79 14.50
CA GLY A 95 -3.65 12.22 14.49
C GLY A 95 -4.10 12.97 13.22
N LYS A 96 -3.32 12.91 12.14
CA LYS A 96 -3.67 13.58 10.87
C LYS A 96 -4.61 12.76 10.00
N ILE A 97 -4.51 11.42 10.04
CA ILE A 97 -5.55 10.52 9.50
C ILE A 97 -6.49 10.21 10.65
N THR A 98 -7.76 10.60 10.51
CA THR A 98 -8.81 10.36 11.52
C THR A 98 -9.98 9.55 10.99
N GLU A 99 -9.98 9.24 9.69
CA GLU A 99 -11.04 8.52 9.01
C GLU A 99 -10.45 7.57 7.97
N ILE A 100 -11.12 6.45 7.74
CA ILE A 100 -10.83 5.52 6.63
C ILE A 100 -11.97 5.67 5.61
N SER A 101 -11.63 5.73 4.34
CA SER A 101 -12.62 5.86 3.27
C SER A 101 -13.34 4.52 3.04
N GLN A 102 -14.56 4.55 2.51
CA GLN A 102 -15.35 3.33 2.32
C GLN A 102 -14.68 2.36 1.33
N VAL A 103 -14.04 2.89 0.28
CA VAL A 103 -13.29 2.06 -0.68
C VAL A 103 -12.09 1.38 -0.02
N ASP A 104 -11.35 2.11 0.81
CA ASP A 104 -10.19 1.53 1.52
C ASP A 104 -10.66 0.45 2.50
N ALA A 105 -11.74 0.70 3.22
CA ALA A 105 -12.37 -0.26 4.13
C ALA A 105 -12.75 -1.58 3.43
N GLU A 106 -13.37 -1.50 2.25
CA GLU A 106 -13.73 -2.68 1.46
C GLU A 106 -12.52 -3.52 1.05
N TRP A 107 -11.42 -2.87 0.65
CA TRP A 107 -10.17 -3.56 0.31
C TRP A 107 -9.49 -4.18 1.54
N ILE A 108 -9.46 -3.46 2.67
CA ILE A 108 -8.93 -3.97 3.94
C ILE A 108 -9.68 -5.24 4.37
N ILE A 109 -11.01 -5.21 4.33
CA ILE A 109 -11.86 -6.37 4.67
C ILE A 109 -11.58 -7.53 3.71
N ARG A 110 -11.57 -7.28 2.40
CA ARG A 110 -11.31 -8.30 1.38
C ARG A 110 -9.97 -9.00 1.62
N LEU A 111 -8.92 -8.24 1.90
CA LEU A 111 -7.60 -8.78 2.18
C LEU A 111 -7.56 -9.53 3.51
N SER A 112 -8.23 -9.03 4.55
CA SER A 112 -8.35 -9.75 5.82
C SER A 112 -8.90 -11.16 5.63
N TYR A 113 -9.99 -11.30 4.85
CA TYR A 113 -10.58 -12.60 4.50
C TYR A 113 -9.73 -13.44 3.54
N ALA A 114 -8.85 -12.83 2.74
CA ALA A 114 -7.86 -13.54 1.93
C ALA A 114 -6.73 -14.17 2.79
N GLY A 115 -6.85 -14.09 4.12
CA GLY A 115 -5.91 -14.71 5.04
C GLY A 115 -4.71 -13.84 5.32
N VAL A 116 -4.83 -12.50 5.25
CA VAL A 116 -3.77 -11.58 5.68
C VAL A 116 -4.17 -10.72 6.89
N GLY A 117 -5.26 -11.07 7.58
CA GLY A 117 -5.74 -10.36 8.77
C GLY A 117 -4.80 -10.42 9.99
N ASP A 118 -3.79 -11.28 9.96
CA ASP A 118 -2.73 -11.38 10.98
C ASP A 118 -1.53 -10.46 10.69
N LEU A 119 -1.55 -9.70 9.59
CA LEU A 119 -0.58 -8.62 9.36
C LEU A 119 -0.78 -7.49 10.38
N PRO A 120 0.29 -6.77 10.75
CA PRO A 120 0.12 -5.55 11.53
C PRO A 120 -0.76 -4.55 10.76
N PRO A 121 -1.66 -3.79 11.42
CA PRO A 121 -2.70 -3.04 10.73
C PRO A 121 -2.19 -2.03 9.67
N GLY A 122 -1.06 -1.34 9.93
CA GLY A 122 -0.46 -0.43 8.96
C GLY A 122 0.05 -1.12 7.68
N PHE A 123 0.47 -2.38 7.78
CA PHE A 123 0.88 -3.19 6.62
C PHE A 123 -0.34 -3.66 5.83
N LEU A 124 -1.40 -4.09 6.52
CA LEU A 124 -2.67 -4.44 5.88
C LEU A 124 -3.24 -3.23 5.11
N TYR A 125 -3.21 -2.04 5.70
CA TYR A 125 -3.62 -0.81 5.04
C TYR A 125 -2.77 -0.50 3.80
N SER A 126 -1.44 -0.54 3.93
CA SER A 126 -0.54 -0.28 2.81
C SER A 126 -0.75 -1.27 1.65
N LEU A 127 -0.92 -2.55 1.98
CA LEU A 127 -1.22 -3.61 1.00
C LEU A 127 -2.55 -3.38 0.29
N ALA A 128 -3.60 -3.00 1.03
CA ALA A 128 -4.92 -2.66 0.48
C ALA A 128 -4.84 -1.52 -0.53
N ILE A 129 -4.17 -0.42 -0.15
CA ILE A 129 -3.97 0.73 -1.02
C ILE A 129 -3.19 0.35 -2.28
N THR A 130 -2.15 -0.47 -2.17
CA THR A 130 -1.35 -0.86 -3.33
C THR A 130 -2.12 -1.77 -4.29
N TYR A 131 -2.86 -2.76 -3.77
CA TYR A 131 -3.73 -3.58 -4.62
C TYR A 131 -4.70 -2.72 -5.40
N GLN A 132 -5.40 -1.83 -4.70
CA GLN A 132 -6.35 -0.90 -5.33
C GLN A 132 -5.67 -0.07 -6.42
N LEU A 133 -4.50 0.52 -6.14
CA LEU A 133 -3.80 1.37 -7.11
C LEU A 133 -3.33 0.61 -8.34
N ARG A 134 -2.89 -0.63 -8.17
CA ARG A 134 -2.45 -1.46 -9.29
C ARG A 134 -3.62 -1.89 -10.17
N GLU A 135 -4.76 -2.22 -9.57
CA GLU A 135 -6.02 -2.45 -10.29
C GLU A 135 -6.50 -1.20 -11.04
N GLU A 136 -6.41 -0.01 -10.43
CA GLU A 136 -6.78 1.26 -11.07
C GLU A 136 -5.86 1.66 -12.23
N THR A 137 -4.61 1.21 -12.22
CA THR A 137 -3.57 1.55 -13.21
C THR A 137 -3.24 0.42 -14.19
N ASP A 138 -3.96 -0.71 -14.11
CA ASP A 138 -3.69 -1.93 -14.91
C ASP A 138 -2.23 -2.42 -14.74
N ALA A 139 -1.66 -2.20 -13.56
CA ALA A 139 -0.34 -2.67 -13.20
C ALA A 139 -0.42 -4.11 -12.65
N ALA A 140 0.64 -4.90 -12.87
CA ALA A 140 0.67 -6.29 -12.43
C ALA A 140 0.57 -6.42 -10.90
N THR A 141 -0.23 -7.36 -10.41
CA THR A 141 -0.39 -7.68 -8.98
C THR A 141 0.31 -8.97 -8.57
N SER A 142 0.95 -9.68 -9.51
CA SER A 142 1.46 -11.05 -9.30
C SER A 142 2.47 -11.20 -8.16
N ASP A 143 3.27 -10.17 -7.88
CA ASP A 143 4.16 -10.07 -6.71
C ASP A 143 3.39 -9.94 -5.40
N LEU A 144 2.28 -9.18 -5.38
CA LEU A 144 1.40 -9.08 -4.23
C LEU A 144 0.62 -10.38 -4.03
N ASP A 145 0.17 -11.03 -5.12
CA ASP A 145 -0.52 -12.30 -5.07
C ASP A 145 0.40 -13.39 -4.50
N ALA A 146 1.67 -13.40 -4.94
CA ALA A 146 2.69 -14.26 -4.36
C ALA A 146 2.94 -13.94 -2.88
N LEU A 147 3.05 -12.65 -2.50
CA LEU A 147 3.22 -12.25 -1.11
C LEU A 147 2.09 -12.82 -0.23
N ILE A 148 0.84 -12.71 -0.68
CA ILE A 148 -0.32 -13.27 0.02
C ILE A 148 -0.28 -14.80 0.08
N ALA A 149 -0.05 -15.45 -1.07
CA ALA A 149 -0.11 -16.90 -1.20
C ALA A 149 0.94 -17.62 -0.33
N PHE A 150 2.14 -17.07 -0.23
CA PHE A 150 3.20 -17.65 0.60
C PHE A 150 3.10 -17.23 2.07
N ALA A 151 2.46 -16.09 2.37
CA ALA A 151 2.33 -15.52 3.72
C ALA A 151 3.67 -15.49 4.50
N PRO A 152 4.75 -14.89 3.94
CA PRO A 152 6.09 -15.01 4.50
C PRO A 152 6.27 -14.32 5.85
N TRP A 153 5.35 -13.44 6.26
CA TRP A 153 5.34 -12.81 7.58
C TRP A 153 5.03 -13.77 8.73
N ARG A 154 4.46 -14.96 8.45
CA ARG A 154 3.99 -15.87 9.50
C ARG A 154 5.11 -16.64 10.19
N ASN A 155 6.15 -17.03 9.45
CA ASN A 155 7.28 -17.80 9.96
C ASN A 155 8.43 -17.85 8.95
N GLU A 156 9.60 -18.25 9.44
CA GLU A 156 10.84 -18.34 8.65
C GLU A 156 10.75 -19.35 7.49
N THR A 157 10.01 -20.44 7.66
CA THR A 157 9.85 -21.43 6.57
C THR A 157 9.04 -20.87 5.41
N ALA A 158 7.95 -20.15 5.69
CA ALA A 158 7.15 -19.45 4.70
C ALA A 158 7.99 -18.37 3.99
N TRP A 159 8.81 -17.65 4.75
CA TRP A 159 9.78 -16.70 4.24
C TRP A 159 10.76 -17.33 3.24
N THR A 160 11.45 -18.41 3.62
CA THR A 160 12.42 -19.08 2.74
C THR A 160 11.77 -19.54 1.44
N ARG A 161 10.59 -20.18 1.52
CA ARG A 161 9.85 -20.64 0.34
C ARG A 161 9.46 -19.48 -0.58
N TYR A 162 9.05 -18.36 0.01
CA TYR A 162 8.73 -17.16 -0.74
C TYR A 162 9.97 -16.65 -1.50
N ILE A 163 11.08 -16.41 -0.81
CA ILE A 163 12.30 -15.90 -1.47
C ILE A 163 12.79 -16.86 -2.56
N GLU A 164 12.88 -18.15 -2.28
CA GLU A 164 13.30 -19.16 -3.26
C GLU A 164 12.42 -19.19 -4.51
N ALA A 165 11.11 -18.99 -4.36
CA ALA A 165 10.17 -18.98 -5.48
C ALA A 165 10.19 -17.67 -6.27
N VAL A 166 10.42 -16.55 -5.60
CA VAL A 166 10.10 -15.21 -6.12
C VAL A 166 11.37 -14.50 -6.61
N GLU A 167 12.51 -14.71 -5.96
CA GLU A 167 13.80 -14.11 -6.32
C GLU A 167 14.21 -14.43 -7.78
N PRO A 168 14.12 -15.69 -8.28
CA PRO A 168 14.48 -16.00 -9.67
C PRO A 168 13.54 -15.35 -10.70
N THR A 169 12.32 -15.02 -10.29
CA THR A 169 11.28 -14.46 -11.18
C THR A 169 11.29 -12.93 -11.21
N GLY A 170 12.00 -12.30 -10.26
CA GLY A 170 12.00 -10.85 -10.09
C GLY A 170 10.73 -10.28 -9.45
N LEU A 171 9.77 -11.13 -9.04
CA LEU A 171 8.47 -10.75 -8.44
C LEU A 171 8.55 -10.31 -6.97
N ILE A 172 9.70 -9.83 -6.50
CA ILE A 172 9.81 -9.28 -5.14
C ILE A 172 9.13 -7.91 -5.16
N PRO A 173 8.19 -7.59 -4.24
CA PRO A 173 7.65 -6.25 -4.08
C PRO A 173 8.80 -5.29 -3.73
N ARG A 174 9.42 -4.68 -4.74
CA ARG A 174 10.64 -3.88 -4.58
C ARG A 174 10.38 -2.58 -3.84
N HIS A 175 9.13 -2.12 -3.86
CA HIS A 175 8.75 -0.79 -3.37
C HIS A 175 8.31 -0.84 -1.91
N ALA A 176 9.20 -0.37 -1.03
CA ALA A 176 8.94 -0.14 0.39
C ALA A 176 7.69 0.74 0.64
N ALA A 177 7.33 1.61 -0.31
CA ALA A 177 6.12 2.42 -0.28
C ALA A 177 4.83 1.60 -0.35
N ALA A 178 4.87 0.49 -1.09
CA ALA A 178 3.71 -0.27 -1.52
C ALA A 178 3.21 -1.25 -0.44
N VAL A 179 4.10 -1.75 0.41
CA VAL A 179 3.73 -2.69 1.47
C VAL A 179 3.87 -2.04 2.85
N GLY A 180 4.31 -0.78 2.92
CA GLY A 180 4.99 -0.26 4.12
C GLY A 180 6.36 -0.93 4.18
N ASP A 181 7.40 -0.20 4.56
CA ASP A 181 8.80 -0.62 4.43
C ASP A 181 8.98 -2.11 4.77
N TYR A 182 9.06 -2.96 3.75
CA TYR A 182 9.02 -4.41 3.91
C TYR A 182 10.22 -4.87 4.76
N LYS A 183 11.32 -4.11 4.73
CA LYS A 183 12.46 -4.32 5.64
C LYS A 183 12.10 -3.96 7.08
N GLN A 184 11.26 -2.95 7.31
CA GLN A 184 10.67 -2.71 8.64
C GLN A 184 9.68 -3.79 9.06
N LEU A 185 8.89 -4.37 8.15
CA LEU A 185 8.04 -5.53 8.47
C LEU A 185 8.91 -6.64 9.04
N LEU A 186 9.99 -6.97 8.32
CA LEU A 186 10.90 -8.03 8.69
C LEU A 186 11.59 -7.77 10.02
N ARG A 187 12.08 -6.54 10.22
CA ARG A 187 12.66 -6.14 11.51
C ARG A 187 11.64 -6.21 12.64
N LYS A 188 10.40 -5.75 12.43
CA LYS A 188 9.34 -5.82 13.45
C LYS A 188 8.94 -7.26 13.78
N LEU A 189 9.00 -8.16 12.80
CA LEU A 189 8.69 -9.57 12.96
C LEU A 189 9.89 -10.42 13.42
N GLY A 190 11.04 -9.80 13.66
CA GLY A 190 12.25 -10.49 14.15
C GLY A 190 12.97 -11.33 13.09
N PHE A 191 12.63 -11.17 11.80
CA PHE A 191 13.35 -11.81 10.71
C PHE A 191 14.62 -11.02 10.39
N PRO A 192 15.74 -11.70 10.06
CA PRO A 192 16.98 -11.04 9.67
C PRO A 192 16.77 -10.34 8.32
N GLY A 193 16.30 -9.08 8.36
CA GLY A 193 16.26 -8.23 7.18
C GLY A 193 17.69 -7.96 6.75
N GLU A 194 18.12 -8.59 5.65
CA GLU A 194 19.43 -8.45 4.98
C GLU A 194 20.46 -7.62 5.77
N THR A 195 21.10 -8.24 6.76
CA THR A 195 22.47 -7.87 7.15
C THR A 195 23.42 -8.83 6.45
N ALA A 196 23.32 -8.91 5.12
CA ALA A 196 24.23 -9.69 4.30
C ALA A 196 24.43 -8.99 2.94
N ASN A 197 24.93 -7.76 2.97
CA ASN A 197 25.76 -7.29 1.87
C ASN A 197 27.23 -7.53 2.26
N ARG A 198 27.91 -8.21 1.34
CA ARG A 198 29.36 -8.44 1.27
C ARG A 198 30.13 -7.13 1.38
#